data_AF-A0A0K0XB84-F1
#
_entry.id   AF-A0A0K0XB84-F1
#
_cell.length_a   1.000
_cell.length_b   1.000
_cell.length_c   1.000
_cell.angle_alpha   90.00
_cell.angle_beta   90.00
_cell.angle_gamma   90.00
#
_symmetry.space_group_name_H-M   'P 1'
#
loop_
_entity.id
_entity.type
_entity.pdbx_description
1 polymer ?
#
loop_
_entity_poly.entity_id
_entity_poly.type
_entity_poly.pdbx_seq_one_letter_code
_entity_poly.pdbx_strand_id
1 'polypeptide(L)'
;MGYTVPDHPPDTQAAALDVIVRWAEHLPQPNIHAALRELAMDLDAEAAFAGLGWEDAQSLAKWVVMTVLTGTEIPATVDPPWTDPAAVAHSLDICRPLARHVRTSIAGR
;
A
#
# COMPACT_ATOMS: atom_id res chain seq x y z
N MET A 1 21.97 8.59 0.26
CA MET A 1 21.32 9.82 -0.23
C MET A 1 19.83 9.53 -0.30
N GLY A 2 19.05 10.10 0.63
CA GLY A 2 17.62 9.86 0.71
C GLY A 2 16.90 10.64 -0.38
N TYR A 3 16.29 9.95 -1.33
CA TYR A 3 15.28 10.55 -2.19
C TYR A 3 14.04 10.76 -1.33
N THR A 4 13.74 12.01 -0.99
CA THR A 4 12.47 12.38 -0.36
C THR A 4 11.39 12.30 -1.43
N VAL A 5 10.33 11.52 -1.19
CA VAL A 5 9.16 11.55 -2.08
C VAL A 5 8.60 12.99 -2.02
N PRO A 6 8.37 13.65 -3.16
CA PRO A 6 7.81 15.00 -3.17
C PRO A 6 6.51 15.08 -2.38
N ASP A 7 6.23 16.22 -1.74
CA ASP A 7 4.99 16.43 -1.00
C ASP A 7 3.74 16.30 -1.88
N HIS A 8 3.89 16.43 -3.21
CA HIS A 8 2.86 16.14 -4.21
C HIS A 8 3.51 15.57 -5.48
N PRO A 9 3.67 14.24 -5.61
CA PRO A 9 4.27 13.63 -6.78
C PRO A 9 3.32 13.74 -7.99
N PRO A 10 3.86 14.01 -9.20
CA PRO A 10 3.06 14.10 -10.43
C PRO A 10 2.44 12.76 -10.83
N ASP A 11 3.08 11.65 -10.43
CA ASP A 11 2.55 10.30 -10.53
C ASP A 11 2.31 9.75 -9.12
N THR A 12 1.07 9.89 -8.66
CA THR A 12 0.66 9.47 -7.32
C THR A 12 0.66 7.94 -7.18
N GLN A 13 0.33 7.20 -8.24
CA GLN A 13 0.31 5.75 -8.21
C GLN A 13 1.72 5.19 -8.04
N ALA A 14 2.65 5.60 -8.91
CA ALA A 14 4.03 5.14 -8.82
C ALA A 14 4.67 5.51 -7.47
N ALA A 15 4.38 6.71 -6.95
CA ALA A 15 4.88 7.13 -5.65
C ALA A 15 4.30 6.31 -4.48
N ALA A 16 3.02 5.93 -4.52
CA ALA A 16 2.41 5.10 -3.48
C ALA A 16 2.98 3.68 -3.47
N LEU A 17 3.26 3.11 -4.65
CA LEU A 17 3.92 1.81 -4.79
C LEU A 17 5.37 1.85 -4.29
N ASP A 18 6.11 2.92 -4.59
CA ASP A 18 7.46 3.12 -4.07
C ASP A 18 7.49 3.20 -2.53
N VAL A 19 6.47 3.82 -1.91
CA VAL A 19 6.32 3.80 -0.44
C VAL A 19 6.23 2.37 0.11
N ILE A 20 5.45 1.49 -0.54
CA ILE A 20 5.31 0.08 -0.13
C ILE A 20 6.66 -0.65 -0.22
N VAL A 21 7.37 -0.49 -1.34
CA VAL A 21 8.66 -1.16 -1.57
C VAL A 21 9.75 -0.65 -0.64
N ARG A 22 9.85 0.67 -0.43
CA ARG A 22 10.84 1.26 0.47
C ARG A 22 10.65 0.90 1.92
N TRP A 23 9.41 0.68 2.34
CA TRP A 23 9.18 0.23 3.71
C TRP A 23 9.81 -1.13 3.97
N ALA A 24 9.83 -1.98 2.94
CA ALA A 24 10.53 -3.25 3.01
C ALA A 24 12.03 -3.07 3.27
N GLU A 25 12.68 -2.10 2.63
CA GLU A 25 14.12 -1.84 2.78
C GLU A 25 14.55 -1.55 4.23
N HIS A 26 13.62 -1.09 5.08
CA HIS A 26 13.86 -0.85 6.50
C HIS A 26 13.74 -2.10 7.38
N LEU A 27 13.32 -3.24 6.82
CA LEU A 27 13.11 -4.49 7.55
C LEU A 27 14.28 -5.46 7.32
N PRO A 28 14.71 -6.24 8.33
CA PRO A 28 15.80 -7.20 8.15
C PRO A 28 15.37 -8.52 7.50
N GLN A 29 14.07 -8.76 7.27
CA GLN A 29 13.55 -10.05 6.78
C GLN A 29 13.42 -10.10 5.23
N PRO A 30 14.26 -10.87 4.51
CA PRO A 30 14.28 -10.88 3.04
C PRO A 30 13.02 -11.48 2.41
N ASN A 31 12.32 -12.38 3.10
CA ASN A 31 11.03 -12.91 2.68
C ASN A 31 9.94 -11.83 2.68
N ILE A 32 9.98 -10.90 3.64
CA ILE A 32 9.04 -9.77 3.68
C ILE A 32 9.37 -8.77 2.55
N HIS A 33 10.64 -8.62 2.17
CA HIS A 33 11.02 -7.82 1.01
C HIS A 33 10.42 -8.33 -0.29
N ALA A 34 10.56 -9.63 -0.55
CA ALA A 34 9.98 -10.25 -1.74
C ALA A 34 8.46 -10.08 -1.74
N ALA A 35 7.80 -10.35 -0.61
CA ALA A 35 6.35 -10.24 -0.48
C ALA A 35 5.82 -8.82 -0.71
N LEU A 36 6.49 -7.79 -0.20
CA LEU A 36 6.09 -6.39 -0.42
C LEU A 36 6.34 -5.91 -1.85
N ARG A 37 7.39 -6.42 -2.52
CA ARG A 37 7.63 -6.14 -3.94
C ARG A 37 6.60 -6.80 -4.85
N GLU A 38 6.29 -8.07 -4.60
CA GLU A 38 5.24 -8.79 -5.32
C GLU A 38 3.89 -8.10 -5.12
N LEU A 39 3.56 -7.70 -3.89
CA LEU A 39 2.35 -6.93 -3.60
C LEU A 39 2.30 -5.60 -4.36
N ALA A 40 3.40 -4.87 -4.44
CA ALA A 40 3.45 -3.63 -5.21
C ALA A 40 3.22 -3.88 -6.72
N MET A 41 3.74 -4.98 -7.27
CA MET A 41 3.47 -5.35 -8.66
C MET A 41 2.00 -5.70 -8.90
N ASP A 42 1.37 -6.45 -7.99
CA ASP A 42 -0.05 -6.80 -8.10
C ASP A 42 -0.95 -5.55 -7.99
N LEU A 43 -0.61 -4.63 -7.08
CA LEU A 43 -1.33 -3.37 -6.91
C LEU A 43 -1.17 -2.44 -8.12
N ASP A 44 -0.01 -2.47 -8.79
CA ASP A 44 0.21 -1.71 -10.02
C ASP A 44 -0.62 -2.26 -11.18
N ALA A 45 -0.66 -3.59 -11.33
CA ALA A 45 -1.42 -4.27 -12.37
C ALA A 45 -2.94 -4.00 -12.26
N GLU A 46 -3.46 -3.91 -11.03
CA GLU A 46 -4.86 -3.57 -10.74
C GLU A 46 -5.12 -2.06 -10.70
N ALA A 47 -4.11 -1.23 -10.97
CA ALA A 47 -4.19 0.23 -10.91
C ALA A 47 -4.75 0.73 -9.56
N ALA A 48 -4.36 0.09 -8.45
CA ALA A 48 -4.99 0.22 -7.14
C ALA A 48 -5.00 1.66 -6.58
N PHE A 49 -4.05 2.50 -7.00
CA PHE A 49 -3.93 3.90 -6.57
C PHE A 49 -4.29 4.91 -7.68
N ALA A 50 -4.81 4.45 -8.82
CA ALA A 50 -5.16 5.32 -9.93
C ALA A 50 -6.28 6.29 -9.55
N GLY A 51 -6.09 7.57 -9.85
CA GLY A 51 -7.08 8.61 -9.59
C GLY A 51 -7.15 9.10 -8.13
N LEU A 52 -6.38 8.50 -7.22
CA LEU A 52 -6.28 9.00 -5.85
C LEU A 52 -5.44 10.28 -5.78
N GLY A 53 -5.81 11.16 -4.84
CA GLY A 53 -4.91 12.21 -4.38
C GLY A 53 -3.74 11.63 -3.59
N TRP A 54 -2.59 12.32 -3.58
CA TRP A 54 -1.38 11.82 -2.91
C TRP A 54 -1.58 11.52 -1.43
N GLU A 55 -2.30 12.35 -0.69
CA GLU A 55 -2.56 12.11 0.75
C GLU A 55 -3.29 10.78 0.99
N ASP A 56 -4.30 10.50 0.16
CA ASP A 56 -5.09 9.26 0.22
C ASP A 56 -4.25 8.06 -0.22
N ALA A 57 -3.54 8.18 -1.35
CA ALA A 57 -2.69 7.11 -1.86
C ALA A 57 -1.55 6.76 -0.88
N GLN A 58 -0.91 7.77 -0.30
CA GLN A 58 0.14 7.58 0.71
C GLN A 58 -0.43 6.93 1.97
N SER A 59 -1.57 7.39 2.46
CA SER A 59 -2.20 6.85 3.67
C SER A 59 -2.67 5.41 3.45
N LEU A 60 -3.22 5.09 2.28
CA LEU A 60 -3.63 3.73 1.92
C LEU A 60 -2.43 2.80 1.73
N ALA A 61 -1.38 3.24 1.03
CA ALA A 61 -0.12 2.51 0.94
C ALA A 61 0.44 2.21 2.34
N LYS A 62 0.30 3.16 3.28
CA LYS A 62 0.74 2.95 4.66
C LYS A 62 -0.08 1.84 5.35
N TRP A 63 -1.39 1.88 5.19
CA TRP A 63 -2.28 0.85 5.71
C TRP A 63 -1.99 -0.54 5.14
N VAL A 64 -1.76 -0.64 3.83
CA VAL A 64 -1.42 -1.90 3.14
C VAL A 64 -0.21 -2.57 3.80
N VAL A 65 0.88 -1.84 3.99
CA VAL A 65 2.08 -2.43 4.62
C VAL A 65 1.82 -2.79 6.08
N MET A 66 1.12 -1.95 6.85
CA MET A 66 0.76 -2.30 8.22
C MET A 66 -0.07 -3.59 8.27
N THR A 67 -1.03 -3.78 7.37
CA THR A 67 -1.79 -5.03 7.26
C THR A 67 -0.89 -6.23 7.01
N VAL A 68 0.08 -6.12 6.10
CA VAL A 68 1.02 -7.21 5.83
C VAL A 68 1.87 -7.52 7.06
N LEU A 69 2.47 -6.50 7.69
CA LEU A 69 3.44 -6.65 8.76
C LEU A 69 2.81 -7.05 10.10
N THR A 70 1.77 -6.33 10.54
CA THR A 70 1.20 -6.47 11.88
C THR A 70 -0.13 -7.20 11.86
N GLY A 71 -0.86 -7.13 10.75
CA GLY A 71 -2.20 -7.71 10.63
C GLY A 71 -3.30 -6.76 10.98
N THR A 72 -2.95 -5.48 11.17
CA THR A 72 -3.92 -4.43 11.34
C THR A 72 -4.74 -4.36 10.06
N GLU A 73 -6.05 -4.59 10.14
CA GLU A 73 -6.90 -4.58 8.96
C GLU A 73 -7.02 -3.15 8.39
N ILE A 74 -6.92 -3.04 7.06
CA ILE A 74 -7.32 -1.80 6.37
C ILE A 74 -8.80 -1.56 6.68
N PRO A 75 -9.19 -0.36 7.12
CA PRO A 75 -10.57 -0.04 7.49
C PRO A 75 -11.58 -0.46 6.42
N ALA A 76 -12.66 -1.12 6.84
CA ALA A 76 -13.74 -1.55 5.96
C ALA A 76 -14.68 -0.40 5.56
N THR A 77 -14.69 0.67 6.36
CA THR A 77 -15.50 1.86 6.20
C THR A 77 -14.61 3.05 5.91
N VAL A 78 -15.14 4.02 5.15
CA VAL A 78 -14.44 5.21 4.65
C VAL A 78 -14.17 6.28 5.72
N ASP A 79 -13.92 5.87 6.96
CA ASP A 79 -13.89 6.75 8.14
C ASP A 79 -12.64 6.43 8.99
N PRO A 80 -11.66 7.33 9.27
CA PRO A 80 -11.20 8.60 8.64
C PRO A 80 -9.67 8.63 8.33
N PRO A 81 -9.02 9.73 7.83
CA PRO A 81 -9.51 10.91 7.14
C PRO A 81 -9.12 10.83 5.65
N TRP A 82 -9.99 10.25 4.82
CA TRP A 82 -9.77 10.27 3.38
C TRP A 82 -10.22 11.61 2.81
N THR A 83 -9.40 12.22 1.96
CA THR A 83 -9.73 13.47 1.28
C THR A 83 -10.83 13.24 0.23
N ASP A 84 -10.82 12.10 -0.47
CA ASP A 84 -11.93 11.64 -1.33
C ASP A 84 -12.37 10.20 -0.99
N PRO A 85 -13.41 10.03 -0.15
CA PRO A 85 -13.97 8.72 0.19
C PRO A 85 -14.43 7.89 -1.02
N ALA A 86 -14.97 8.52 -2.06
CA ALA A 86 -15.49 7.80 -3.22
C ALA A 86 -14.36 7.22 -4.07
N ALA A 87 -13.27 7.98 -4.23
CA ALA A 87 -12.07 7.50 -4.92
C ALA A 87 -11.40 6.36 -4.14
N VAL A 88 -11.30 6.48 -2.81
CA VAL A 88 -10.65 5.47 -1.95
C VAL A 88 -11.43 4.15 -1.88
N ALA A 89 -12.76 4.17 -2.00
CA ALA A 89 -13.57 2.95 -1.90
C ALA A 89 -13.15 1.85 -2.90
N HIS A 90 -12.88 2.23 -4.15
CA HIS A 90 -12.41 1.29 -5.17
C HIS A 90 -11.02 0.72 -4.83
N SER A 91 -10.11 1.59 -4.40
CA SER A 91 -8.76 1.19 -3.97
C SER A 91 -8.79 0.26 -2.75
N LEU A 92 -9.73 0.45 -1.81
CA LEU A 92 -9.91 -0.45 -0.66
C LEU A 92 -10.32 -1.85 -1.09
N ASP A 93 -11.21 -1.98 -2.08
CA ASP A 93 -11.68 -3.27 -2.60
C ASP A 93 -10.54 -4.08 -3.25
N ILE A 94 -9.53 -3.40 -3.81
CA ILE A 94 -8.33 -4.03 -4.39
C ILE A 94 -7.28 -4.32 -3.30
N CYS A 95 -6.93 -3.31 -2.49
CA CYS A 95 -5.85 -3.38 -1.51
C CYS A 95 -6.10 -4.41 -0.41
N ARG A 96 -7.34 -4.52 0.08
CA ARG A 96 -7.70 -5.41 1.19
C ARG A 96 -7.46 -6.90 0.92
N PRO A 97 -8.02 -7.50 -0.15
CA PRO A 97 -7.81 -8.91 -0.43
C PRO A 97 -6.35 -9.24 -0.71
N LEU A 98 -5.64 -8.38 -1.45
CA LEU A 98 -4.22 -8.58 -1.79
C LEU A 98 -3.33 -8.53 -0.53
N ALA A 99 -3.47 -7.49 0.30
CA ALA A 99 -2.70 -7.38 1.54
C ALA A 99 -2.96 -8.55 2.50
N ARG A 100 -4.23 -9.00 2.59
CA ARG A 100 -4.60 -10.16 3.41
C ARG A 100 -3.99 -11.46 2.86
N HIS A 101 -4.01 -11.66 1.55
CA HIS A 101 -3.42 -12.84 0.90
C HIS A 101 -1.89 -12.90 1.14
N VAL A 102 -1.20 -11.78 0.98
CA VAL A 102 0.24 -11.71 1.19
C VAL A 102 0.60 -11.98 2.66
N ARG A 103 -0.18 -11.43 3.61
CA ARG A 103 0.00 -11.74 5.04
C ARG A 103 -0.12 -13.23 5.33
N THR A 104 -1.16 -13.90 4.82
CA THR A 104 -1.35 -15.34 5.09
C THR A 104 -0.24 -16.17 4.47
N SER A 105 0.28 -15.76 3.31
CA SER A 105 1.46 -16.38 2.67
C SER A 105 2.74 -16.23 3.52
N ILE A 106 2.93 -15.09 4.19
CA ILE A 106 4.07 -14.88 5.11
C ILE A 106 3.90 -15.69 6.40
N ALA A 107 2.70 -15.73 6.99
CA ALA A 107 2.45 -16.40 8.27
C ALA A 107 2.46 -17.94 8.18
N GLY A 108 2.24 -18.49 6.99
CA GLY A 108 2.29 -19.93 6.73
C GLY A 108 3.68 -20.50 6.40
N ARG A 109 4.72 -19.66 6.36
CA ARG A 109 6.12 -20.03 6.09
C ARG A 109 6.95 -20.01 7.36
#